data_AF-A0A7S3AEY7-F1
#
_entry.id   AF-A0A7S3AEY7-F1
#
_cell.length_a   1.000
_cell.length_b   1.000
_cell.length_c   1.000
_cell.angle_alpha   90.00
_cell.angle_beta   90.00
_cell.angle_gamma   90.00
#
_symmetry.space_group_name_H-M   'P 1'
#
loop_
_entity.id
_entity.type
_entity.pdbx_description
1 polymer ?
#
loop_
_entity_poly.entity_id
_entity_poly.type
_entity_poly.pdbx_seq_one_letter_code
_entity_poly.pdbx_strand_id
1 'polypeptide(L)'
;WKKGFSPSHLHFFWVARRSDLSTFKWLLALLPQLKLEEKKHNEHYGGGEQQLQAMESRVKVLRNELGVGGPSSVGASGLPPGWQSAKTEDGHTYYWNSQTQERTWAVPTAGRPGVLPGQDMRAKQDELLQTQESLVAASIGNRSLTITLYLTGCKDADIQPDPSAAPDSEAGLITKLLESKVIIKAGRPRWDSEFTQIAETYNTMYGKEEVGVVFCGAPLIAAALKEQCEEKSDVNGTLFRLHKENF
;
A
#
# COMPACT_ATOMS: atom_id res chain seq x y z
N TRP A 1 4.47 19.29 5.41
CA TRP A 1 3.26 19.87 6.02
C TRP A 1 3.65 20.95 7.03
N LYS A 2 3.10 22.16 6.92
CA LYS A 2 3.32 23.22 7.95
C LYS A 2 2.41 22.96 9.16
N LYS A 3 2.78 23.48 10.34
CA LYS A 3 1.94 23.39 11.54
C LYS A 3 0.56 24.01 11.26
N GLY A 4 -0.53 23.29 11.56
CA GLY A 4 -1.90 23.75 11.31
C GLY A 4 -2.41 23.54 9.88
N PHE A 5 -1.64 22.87 9.01
CA PHE A 5 -2.12 22.49 7.68
C PHE A 5 -3.04 21.26 7.77
N SER A 6 -4.32 21.45 7.44
CA SER A 6 -5.38 20.46 7.67
C SER A 6 -5.31 19.22 6.78
N PRO A 7 -5.08 19.30 5.45
CA PRO A 7 -5.12 18.11 4.61
C PRO A 7 -4.10 17.05 5.04
N SER A 8 -4.59 15.85 5.33
CA SER A 8 -3.77 14.66 5.53
C SER A 8 -3.16 14.24 4.19
N HIS A 9 -3.93 14.35 3.12
CA HIS A 9 -3.54 13.88 1.80
C HIS A 9 -3.34 15.04 0.84
N LEU A 10 -2.20 15.03 0.15
CA LEU A 10 -1.84 16.00 -0.86
C LEU A 10 -1.74 15.32 -2.22
N HIS A 11 -2.47 15.86 -3.19
CA HIS A 11 -2.37 15.47 -4.59
C HIS A 11 -1.70 16.60 -5.38
N PHE A 12 -0.46 16.36 -5.80
CA PHE A 12 0.32 17.29 -6.59
C PHE A 12 0.19 16.96 -8.09
N PHE A 13 -0.49 17.83 -8.83
CA PHE A 13 -0.60 17.76 -10.28
C PHE A 13 0.51 18.55 -10.95
N TRP A 14 1.32 17.86 -11.73
CA TRP A 14 2.38 18.48 -12.50
C TRP A 14 2.10 18.24 -13.99
N VAL A 15 2.03 19.31 -14.79
CA VAL A 15 1.77 19.21 -16.22
C VAL A 15 2.96 19.79 -16.99
N ALA A 16 3.62 18.96 -17.78
CA ALA A 16 4.79 19.34 -18.56
C ALA A 16 4.70 18.79 -20.00
N ARG A 17 5.45 19.38 -20.94
CA ARG A 17 5.71 18.73 -22.22
C ARG A 17 6.82 17.71 -22.04
N ARG A 18 6.77 16.60 -22.79
CA ARG A 18 7.83 15.59 -22.77
C ARG A 18 9.21 16.19 -23.08
N SER A 19 9.28 17.07 -24.07
CA SER A 19 10.50 17.80 -24.46
C SER A 19 11.12 18.62 -23.33
N ASP A 20 10.29 19.06 -22.38
CA ASP A 20 10.70 19.98 -21.33
C ASP A 20 11.15 19.21 -20.07
N LEU A 21 11.04 17.87 -20.03
CA LEU A 21 11.42 17.03 -18.89
C LEU A 21 12.84 17.32 -18.38
N SER A 22 13.77 17.56 -19.29
CA SER A 22 15.17 17.86 -18.97
C SER A 22 15.33 19.13 -18.13
N THR A 23 14.43 20.11 -18.26
CA THR A 23 14.43 21.36 -17.49
C THR A 23 14.05 21.15 -16.02
N PHE A 24 13.37 20.04 -15.73
CA PHE A 24 12.87 19.71 -14.39
C PHE A 24 13.72 18.64 -13.68
N LYS A 25 14.95 18.39 -14.14
CA LYS A 25 15.91 17.48 -13.47
C LYS A 25 16.09 17.82 -11.98
N TRP A 26 16.01 19.10 -11.62
CA TRP A 26 16.06 19.55 -10.23
C TRP A 26 14.91 18.97 -9.38
N LEU A 27 13.70 18.91 -9.93
CA LEU A 27 12.53 18.38 -9.25
C LEU A 27 12.63 16.86 -9.10
N LEU A 28 13.16 16.18 -10.12
CA LEU A 28 13.47 14.74 -10.06
C LEU A 28 14.44 14.42 -8.92
N ALA A 29 15.48 15.25 -8.75
CA ALA A 29 16.43 15.12 -7.65
C ALA A 29 15.80 15.42 -6.26
N LEU A 30 14.69 16.17 -6.23
CA LEU A 30 13.97 16.51 -5.01
C LEU A 30 12.96 15.42 -4.59
N LEU A 31 12.48 14.57 -5.50
CA LEU A 31 11.48 13.54 -5.20
C LEU A 31 11.86 12.62 -4.02
N PRO A 32 13.09 12.09 -3.93
CA PRO A 32 13.49 11.27 -2.78
C PRO A 32 13.46 12.06 -1.47
N GLN A 33 13.81 13.35 -1.51
CA GLN A 33 13.76 14.22 -0.33
C GLN A 33 12.31 14.45 0.11
N LEU A 34 11.39 14.72 -0.83
CA LEU A 34 9.96 14.87 -0.50
C LEU A 34 9.39 13.61 0.16
N LYS A 35 9.74 12.42 -0.38
CA LYS A 35 9.33 11.13 0.21
C LYS A 35 9.95 10.89 1.58
N LEU A 36 11.20 11.28 1.78
CA LEU A 36 11.85 11.21 3.08
C LEU A 36 11.18 12.13 4.11
N GLU A 37 10.85 13.36 3.72
CA GLU A 37 10.16 14.31 4.60
C GLU A 37 8.72 13.89 4.92
N GLU A 38 8.00 13.30 3.95
CA GLU A 38 6.70 12.65 4.19
C GLU A 38 6.83 11.55 5.26
N LYS A 39 7.83 10.68 5.13
CA LYS A 39 8.08 9.61 6.11
C LYS A 39 8.42 10.17 7.50
N LYS A 40 9.37 11.10 7.59
CA LYS A 40 9.75 11.74 8.87
C LYS A 40 8.57 12.43 9.53
N HIS A 41 7.72 13.11 8.74
CA HIS A 41 6.54 13.78 9.27
C HIS A 41 5.54 12.79 9.86
N ASN A 42 5.29 11.68 9.17
CA ASN A 42 4.42 10.61 9.66
C ASN A 42 5.01 9.91 10.90
N GLU A 43 6.34 9.78 11.01
CA GLU A 43 6.99 9.28 12.23
C GLU A 43 6.83 10.27 13.41
N HIS A 44 6.99 11.57 13.18
CA HIS A 44 6.99 12.57 14.25
C HIS A 44 5.59 12.99 14.72
N TYR A 45 4.59 13.06 13.83
CA TYR A 45 3.28 13.67 14.12
C TYR A 45 2.08 12.69 14.15
N GLY A 46 2.28 11.36 14.08
CA GLY A 46 1.22 10.40 14.44
C GLY A 46 0.83 9.34 13.41
N GLY A 47 1.78 8.71 12.73
CA GLY A 47 1.52 7.52 11.90
C GLY A 47 2.13 6.26 12.49
N GLY A 48 3.46 6.20 12.58
CA GLY A 48 4.20 4.95 12.80
C GLY A 48 3.88 4.21 14.10
N GLU A 49 3.89 4.88 15.25
CA GLU A 49 3.76 4.22 16.56
C GLU A 49 2.31 3.78 16.86
N GLN A 50 1.32 4.63 16.56
CA GLN A 50 -0.09 4.29 16.72
C GLN A 50 -0.53 3.21 15.71
N GLN A 51 0.00 3.25 14.49
CA GLN A 51 -0.23 2.24 13.47
C GLN A 51 0.45 0.91 13.83
N LEU A 52 1.67 0.94 14.38
CA LEU A 52 2.34 -0.24 14.93
C LEU A 52 1.51 -0.85 16.07
N GLN A 53 1.04 -0.04 17.02
CA GLN A 53 0.20 -0.53 18.13
C GLN A 53 -1.14 -1.09 17.64
N ALA A 54 -1.79 -0.45 16.67
CA ALA A 54 -3.02 -0.94 16.06
C ALA A 54 -2.81 -2.25 15.30
N MET A 55 -1.71 -2.34 14.54
CA MET A 55 -1.36 -3.54 13.77
C MET A 55 -0.92 -4.69 14.68
N GLU A 56 -0.15 -4.41 15.73
CA GLU A 56 0.20 -5.38 16.79
C GLU A 56 -1.04 -5.90 17.51
N SER A 57 -1.99 -5.02 17.81
CA SER A 57 -3.27 -5.41 18.40
C SER A 57 -4.07 -6.32 17.46
N ARG A 58 -4.10 -6.03 16.16
CA ARG A 58 -4.76 -6.88 15.16
C ARG A 58 -4.05 -8.22 14.97
N VAL A 59 -2.71 -8.23 14.92
CA VAL A 59 -1.91 -9.47 14.87
C VAL A 59 -2.19 -10.34 16.09
N LYS A 60 -2.34 -9.73 17.28
CA LYS A 60 -2.67 -10.44 18.52
C LYS A 60 -4.08 -11.06 18.47
N VAL A 61 -5.06 -10.35 17.91
CA VAL A 61 -6.43 -10.86 17.71
C VAL A 61 -6.43 -12.02 16.70
N LEU A 62 -5.85 -11.83 15.51
CA LEU A 62 -5.76 -12.87 14.48
C LEU A 62 -5.03 -14.11 14.98
N ARG A 63 -3.96 -13.92 15.78
CA ARG A 63 -3.23 -15.03 16.40
C ARG A 63 -4.12 -15.87 17.32
N ASN A 64 -4.95 -15.21 18.12
CA ASN A 64 -5.89 -15.89 19.02
C ASN A 64 -7.02 -16.59 18.22
N GLU A 65 -7.53 -15.97 17.16
CA GLU A 65 -8.60 -16.52 16.31
C GLU A 65 -8.13 -17.72 15.49
N LEU A 66 -6.90 -17.67 14.96
CA LEU A 66 -6.29 -18.76 14.18
C LEU A 66 -5.69 -19.86 15.05
N GLY A 67 -5.67 -19.70 16.38
CA GLY A 67 -5.10 -20.68 17.32
C GLY A 67 -3.59 -20.91 17.13
N VAL A 68 -2.87 -19.95 16.54
CA VAL A 68 -1.44 -20.07 16.26
C VAL A 68 -0.66 -19.53 17.47
N GLY A 69 -0.13 -20.41 18.32
CA GLY A 69 0.81 -19.98 19.37
C GLY A 69 2.00 -19.25 18.75
N GLY A 70 2.44 -18.14 19.37
CA GLY A 70 3.67 -17.44 18.94
C GLY A 70 4.89 -18.37 18.99
N PRO A 71 6.07 -17.95 18.50
CA PRO A 71 7.28 -18.76 18.58
C PRO A 71 7.79 -18.79 20.03
N SER A 72 7.08 -19.51 20.90
CA SER A 72 7.55 -19.91 22.21
C SER A 72 8.30 -21.21 22.04
N SER A 73 9.62 -21.12 22.19
CA SER A 73 10.55 -22.20 22.54
C SER A 73 10.37 -23.52 21.77
N VAL A 74 11.20 -23.67 20.75
CA VAL A 74 11.65 -24.98 20.26
C VAL A 74 12.10 -25.81 21.48
N GLY A 75 11.28 -26.79 21.87
CA GLY A 75 11.48 -27.59 23.07
C GLY A 75 10.56 -28.80 23.10
N ALA A 76 10.95 -29.83 22.35
CA ALA A 76 10.61 -31.25 22.53
C ALA A 76 9.10 -31.63 22.57
N SER A 77 8.53 -31.86 21.38
CA SER A 77 7.71 -33.03 20.98
C SER A 77 6.62 -32.63 19.98
N GLY A 78 6.98 -32.59 18.69
CA GLY A 78 6.08 -32.30 17.57
C GLY A 78 5.14 -33.46 17.24
N LEU A 79 4.41 -33.97 18.22
CA LEU A 79 3.40 -35.01 18.03
C LEU A 79 1.99 -34.44 18.18
N PRO A 80 1.02 -34.84 17.34
CA PRO A 80 -0.36 -34.41 17.47
C PRO A 80 -0.97 -34.86 18.81
N PRO A 81 -2.05 -34.21 19.27
CA PRO A 81 -2.73 -34.60 20.50
C PRO A 81 -3.10 -36.10 20.51
N GLY A 82 -2.74 -36.81 21.56
CA GLY A 82 -3.01 -38.25 21.71
C GLY A 82 -1.87 -39.18 21.27
N TRP A 83 -0.88 -38.70 20.50
CA TRP A 83 0.27 -39.49 20.05
C TRP A 83 1.48 -39.35 20.97
N GLN A 84 2.14 -40.48 21.25
CA GLN A 84 3.34 -40.57 22.08
C GLN A 84 4.42 -41.39 21.37
N SER A 85 5.70 -41.05 21.57
CA SER A 85 6.83 -41.83 21.04
C SER A 85 7.41 -42.76 22.10
N ALA A 86 7.67 -44.01 21.74
CA ALA A 86 8.35 -45.00 22.57
C ALA A 86 9.49 -45.66 21.78
N LYS A 87 10.53 -46.13 22.47
CA LYS A 87 11.66 -46.86 21.86
C LYS A 87 11.55 -48.35 22.18
N THR A 88 11.86 -49.20 21.21
CA THR A 88 12.00 -50.65 21.41
C THR A 88 13.36 -50.99 22.01
N GLU A 89 13.51 -52.21 22.54
CA GLU A 89 14.81 -52.74 23.02
C GLU A 89 15.89 -52.72 21.94
N ASP A 90 15.50 -52.88 20.67
CA ASP A 90 16.39 -52.78 19.51
C ASP A 90 16.74 -51.33 19.10
N GLY A 91 16.28 -50.33 19.86
CA GLY A 91 16.59 -48.91 19.65
C GLY A 91 15.73 -48.18 18.61
N HIS A 92 14.73 -48.84 18.01
CA HIS A 92 13.82 -48.22 17.04
C HIS A 92 12.71 -47.43 17.74
N THR A 93 12.40 -46.23 17.24
CA THR A 93 11.33 -45.39 17.79
C THR A 93 10.02 -45.66 17.06
N TYR A 94 8.96 -45.98 17.79
CA TYR A 94 7.59 -46.10 17.28
C TYR A 94 6.67 -45.07 17.96
N TYR A 95 5.61 -44.68 17.26
CA TYR A 95 4.60 -43.74 17.76
C TYR A 95 3.30 -44.49 17.99
N TRP A 96 2.65 -44.23 19.12
CA TRP A 96 1.36 -44.86 19.45
C TRP A 96 0.35 -43.81 19.91
N ASN A 97 -0.90 -44.02 19.57
CA ASN A 97 -2.00 -43.15 19.95
C ASN A 97 -2.75 -43.74 21.14
N SER A 98 -2.72 -43.04 22.26
CA SER A 98 -3.38 -43.46 23.51
C SER A 98 -4.90 -43.46 23.45
N GLN A 99 -5.49 -42.72 22.51
CA GLN A 99 -6.94 -42.61 22.33
C GLN A 99 -7.49 -43.65 21.35
N THR A 100 -6.76 -43.95 20.27
CA THR A 100 -7.22 -44.89 19.22
C THR A 100 -6.57 -46.28 19.30
N GLN A 101 -5.58 -46.46 20.18
CA GLN A 101 -4.71 -47.65 20.27
C GLN A 101 -3.97 -48.01 18.97
N GLU A 102 -3.83 -47.05 18.06
CA GLU A 102 -3.07 -47.22 16.82
C GLU A 102 -1.56 -47.06 17.07
N ARG A 103 -0.74 -47.82 16.33
CA ARG A 103 0.72 -47.76 16.38
C ARG A 103 1.30 -47.62 14.99
N THR A 104 2.27 -46.74 14.82
CA THR A 104 2.95 -46.49 13.55
C THR A 104 4.45 -46.30 13.77
N TRP A 105 5.23 -46.63 12.75
CA TRP A 105 6.67 -46.42 12.73
C TRP A 105 7.06 -45.07 12.09
N ALA A 106 6.11 -44.39 11.44
CA ALA A 106 6.30 -43.05 10.86
C ALA A 106 5.78 -41.97 11.81
N VAL A 107 6.43 -40.80 11.87
CA VAL A 107 5.93 -39.68 12.68
C VAL A 107 4.53 -39.31 12.18
N PRO A 108 3.49 -39.39 13.02
CA PRO A 108 2.13 -39.01 12.64
C PRO A 108 2.12 -37.49 12.45
N THR A 109 2.36 -37.01 11.24
CA THR A 109 2.08 -35.62 10.89
C THR A 109 0.58 -35.40 11.04
N ALA A 110 0.15 -34.30 11.66
CA ALA A 110 -1.26 -33.95 11.82
C ALA A 110 -1.93 -33.78 10.44
N GLY A 111 -2.32 -34.89 9.82
CA GLY A 111 -3.13 -34.96 8.63
C GLY A 111 -4.54 -34.54 9.02
N ARG A 112 -4.85 -33.27 8.78
CA ARG A 112 -6.22 -32.74 8.82
C ARG A 112 -7.07 -33.62 7.88
N PRO A 113 -8.08 -34.38 8.36
CA PRO A 113 -8.84 -35.26 7.49
C PRO A 113 -9.81 -34.41 6.65
N GLY A 114 -9.65 -34.47 5.32
CA GLY A 114 -10.65 -34.14 4.32
C GLY A 114 -11.06 -32.66 4.20
N VAL A 115 -10.32 -31.86 3.42
CA VAL A 115 -10.85 -30.63 2.83
C VAL A 115 -10.59 -30.66 1.33
N LEU A 116 -11.67 -30.56 0.55
CA LEU A 116 -11.69 -30.59 -0.91
C LEU A 116 -10.87 -29.43 -1.52
N PRO A 117 -10.17 -29.62 -2.66
CA PRO A 117 -9.20 -28.66 -3.21
C PRO A 117 -9.79 -27.40 -3.88
N GLY A 118 -10.99 -26.96 -3.48
CA GLY A 118 -11.68 -25.80 -4.09
C GLY A 118 -12.12 -24.69 -3.12
N GLN A 119 -12.16 -24.95 -1.81
CA GLN A 119 -12.62 -23.96 -0.82
C GLN A 119 -11.48 -23.11 -0.22
N ASP A 120 -10.25 -23.63 -0.26
CA ASP A 120 -9.06 -23.01 0.33
C ASP A 120 -8.60 -21.76 -0.44
N MET A 121 -8.78 -21.71 -1.77
CA MET A 121 -8.37 -20.54 -2.57
C MET A 121 -9.26 -19.32 -2.33
N ARG A 122 -10.56 -19.51 -2.12
CA ARG A 122 -11.51 -18.41 -1.88
C ARG A 122 -11.40 -17.86 -0.46
N ALA A 123 -11.26 -18.73 0.54
CA ALA A 123 -10.99 -18.31 1.92
C ALA A 123 -9.65 -17.58 2.04
N LYS A 124 -8.60 -18.06 1.37
CA LYS A 124 -7.31 -17.35 1.29
C LYS A 124 -7.42 -16.02 0.54
N GLN A 125 -8.25 -15.94 -0.50
CA GLN A 125 -8.50 -14.69 -1.23
C GLN A 125 -9.23 -13.67 -0.36
N ASP A 126 -10.25 -14.10 0.39
CA ASP A 126 -11.02 -13.28 1.30
C ASP A 126 -10.15 -12.82 2.49
N GLU A 127 -9.30 -13.69 3.04
CA GLU A 127 -8.33 -13.36 4.09
C GLU A 127 -7.25 -12.38 3.61
N LEU A 128 -6.79 -12.51 2.35
CA LEU A 128 -5.85 -11.58 1.73
C LEU A 128 -6.48 -10.19 1.53
N LEU A 129 -7.73 -10.15 1.06
CA LEU A 129 -8.51 -8.92 0.91
C LEU A 129 -8.74 -8.25 2.26
N GLN A 130 -9.13 -9.01 3.27
CA GLN A 130 -9.38 -8.50 4.63
C GLN A 130 -8.10 -8.01 5.32
N THR A 131 -6.97 -8.69 5.07
CA THR A 131 -5.64 -8.23 5.50
C THR A 131 -5.26 -6.94 4.81
N GLN A 132 -5.51 -6.84 3.50
CA GLN A 132 -5.25 -5.62 2.72
C GLN A 132 -6.13 -4.46 3.20
N GLU A 133 -7.42 -4.68 3.43
CA GLU A 133 -8.35 -3.71 4.02
C GLU A 133 -7.89 -3.25 5.41
N SER A 134 -7.41 -4.17 6.26
CA SER A 134 -6.89 -3.80 7.58
C SER A 134 -5.57 -3.02 7.51
N LEU A 135 -4.73 -3.27 6.51
CA LEU A 135 -3.53 -2.47 6.25
C LEU A 135 -3.90 -1.06 5.75
N VAL A 136 -4.88 -0.97 4.84
CA VAL A 136 -5.44 0.29 4.35
C VAL A 136 -6.07 1.09 5.51
N ALA A 137 -6.84 0.41 6.37
CA ALA A 137 -7.44 0.99 7.58
C ALA A 137 -6.37 1.51 8.57
N ALA A 138 -5.27 0.77 8.73
CA ALA A 138 -4.16 1.21 9.57
C ALA A 138 -3.47 2.46 8.99
N SER A 139 -3.51 2.66 7.67
CA SER A 139 -2.95 3.85 7.01
C SER A 139 -3.85 5.10 7.01
N ILE A 140 -5.07 5.03 7.56
CA ILE A 140 -6.05 6.14 7.61
C ILE A 140 -5.58 7.37 8.41
N GLY A 141 -4.49 7.27 9.18
CA GLY A 141 -3.87 8.42 9.87
C GLY A 141 -2.63 9.00 9.19
N ASN A 142 -2.13 8.37 8.12
CA ASN A 142 -0.88 8.77 7.50
C ASN A 142 -1.10 9.92 6.51
N ARG A 143 -0.24 10.92 6.60
CA ARG A 143 -0.20 11.94 5.57
C ARG A 143 0.42 11.35 4.32
N SER A 144 -0.19 11.61 3.17
CA SER A 144 0.32 11.12 1.89
C SER A 144 0.58 12.25 0.93
N LEU A 145 1.68 12.13 0.18
CA LEU A 145 1.95 12.98 -0.99
C LEU A 145 1.89 12.13 -2.26
N THR A 146 0.83 12.31 -3.04
CA THR A 146 0.67 11.69 -4.35
C THR A 146 1.07 12.68 -5.43
N ILE A 147 1.99 12.31 -6.30
CA ILE A 147 2.44 13.14 -7.42
C ILE A 147 1.94 12.51 -8.71
N THR A 148 1.16 13.26 -9.48
CA THR A 148 0.69 12.86 -10.82
C THR A 148 1.26 13.81 -11.86
N LEU A 149 2.14 13.28 -12.69
CA LEU A 149 2.75 13.97 -13.82
C LEU A 149 1.99 13.66 -15.11
N TYR A 150 1.44 14.70 -15.74
CA TYR A 150 0.88 14.64 -17.08
C TYR A 150 1.92 15.08 -18.10
N LEU A 151 2.35 14.15 -18.96
CA LEU A 151 3.26 14.43 -20.06
C LEU A 151 2.48 14.68 -21.35
N THR A 152 2.48 15.94 -21.78
CA THR A 152 1.85 16.37 -23.02
C THR A 152 2.77 16.14 -24.22
N GLY A 153 2.17 15.86 -25.37
CA GLY A 153 2.91 15.58 -26.62
C GLY A 153 3.43 14.15 -26.74
N CYS A 154 2.97 13.23 -25.90
CA CYS A 154 3.30 11.80 -25.97
C CYS A 154 2.04 10.93 -25.77
N LYS A 155 2.16 9.64 -26.10
CA LYS A 155 1.12 8.61 -25.92
C LYS A 155 1.49 7.64 -24.80
N ASP A 156 0.58 6.74 -24.43
CA ASP A 156 0.87 5.76 -23.36
C ASP A 156 2.04 4.81 -23.69
N ALA A 157 2.27 4.55 -24.98
CA ALA A 157 3.43 3.75 -25.44
C ALA A 157 4.78 4.46 -25.19
N ASP A 158 4.76 5.79 -25.07
CA ASP A 158 5.96 6.62 -24.90
C ASP A 158 6.42 6.75 -23.44
N ILE A 159 5.55 6.40 -22.49
CA ILE A 159 5.79 6.52 -21.04
C ILE A 159 6.15 5.18 -20.40
N GLN A 160 6.57 4.20 -21.22
CA GLN A 160 7.01 2.90 -20.74
C GLN A 160 8.44 2.98 -20.21
N PRO A 161 8.79 2.19 -19.18
CA PRO A 161 10.15 2.13 -18.69
C PRO A 161 11.07 1.55 -19.76
N ASP A 162 12.17 2.25 -20.02
CA ASP A 162 13.24 1.78 -20.89
C ASP A 162 14.53 1.66 -20.07
N PRO A 163 14.96 0.43 -19.72
CA PRO A 163 16.19 0.19 -18.96
C PRO A 163 17.46 0.37 -19.81
N SER A 164 17.33 0.46 -21.14
CA SER A 164 18.45 0.64 -22.07
C SER A 164 18.73 2.10 -22.41
N ALA A 165 17.81 3.00 -22.08
CA ALA A 165 17.93 4.43 -22.33
C ALA A 165 19.06 5.07 -21.51
N ALA A 166 19.73 6.06 -22.11
CA ALA A 166 20.74 6.85 -21.39
C ALA A 166 20.10 7.57 -20.18
N PRO A 167 20.76 7.61 -19.00
CA PRO A 167 20.15 8.12 -17.76
C PRO A 167 19.64 9.57 -17.82
N ASP A 168 20.20 10.37 -18.72
CA ASP A 168 19.91 11.79 -18.91
C ASP A 168 19.00 12.08 -20.13
N SER A 169 18.71 11.05 -20.93
CA SER A 169 17.71 11.09 -22.01
C SER A 169 16.29 11.15 -21.45
N GLU A 170 15.34 11.62 -22.25
CA GLU A 170 13.93 11.69 -21.83
C GLU A 170 13.38 10.33 -21.34
N ALA A 171 13.70 9.25 -22.06
CA ALA A 171 13.28 7.90 -21.68
C ALA A 171 13.92 7.45 -20.35
N GLY A 172 15.22 7.76 -20.14
CA GLY A 172 15.89 7.50 -18.86
C GLY A 172 15.30 8.29 -17.69
N LEU A 173 14.88 9.53 -17.92
CA LEU A 173 14.18 10.35 -16.91
C LEU A 173 12.79 9.79 -16.58
N ILE A 174 12.05 9.30 -17.59
CA ILE A 174 10.74 8.64 -17.40
C ILE A 174 10.90 7.37 -16.55
N THR A 175 11.90 6.53 -16.84
CA THR A 175 12.18 5.33 -16.04
C THR A 175 12.44 5.70 -14.57
N LYS A 176 13.28 6.71 -14.31
CA LYS A 176 13.57 7.21 -12.94
C LYS A 176 12.32 7.75 -12.22
N LEU A 177 11.43 8.43 -12.96
CA LEU A 177 10.17 8.93 -12.42
C LEU A 177 9.26 7.79 -11.96
N LEU A 178 9.13 6.74 -12.79
CA LEU A 178 8.35 5.54 -12.46
C LEU A 178 8.91 4.83 -11.22
N GLU A 179 10.23 4.68 -11.15
CA GLU A 179 10.93 4.12 -9.97
C GLU A 179 10.67 4.93 -8.69
N SER A 180 10.53 6.26 -8.83
CA SER A 180 10.25 7.19 -7.72
C SER A 180 8.78 7.19 -7.26
N LYS A 181 7.96 6.27 -7.77
CA LYS A 181 6.52 6.14 -7.48
C LYS A 181 5.71 7.40 -7.87
N VAL A 182 6.17 8.16 -8.85
CA VAL A 182 5.37 9.21 -9.48
C VAL A 182 4.40 8.56 -10.46
N ILE A 183 3.13 8.95 -10.42
CA ILE A 183 2.12 8.49 -11.39
C ILE A 183 2.33 9.30 -12.67
N ILE A 184 2.67 8.65 -13.78
CA ILE A 184 2.82 9.30 -15.08
C ILE A 184 1.61 8.98 -15.94
N LYS A 185 1.00 10.01 -16.53
CA LYS A 185 -0.13 9.89 -17.46
C LYS A 185 0.22 10.61 -18.77
N ALA A 186 -0.04 9.98 -19.91
CA ALA A 186 0.20 10.59 -21.20
C ALA A 186 -0.94 11.53 -21.61
N GLY A 187 -0.61 12.61 -22.30
CA GLY A 187 -1.57 13.57 -22.83
C GLY A 187 -1.97 14.66 -21.83
N ARG A 188 -3.11 15.30 -22.12
CA ARG A 188 -3.67 16.37 -21.28
C ARG A 188 -4.57 15.78 -20.20
N PRO A 189 -4.55 16.35 -18.99
CA PRO A 189 -5.41 15.90 -17.90
C PRO A 189 -6.89 16.08 -18.24
N ARG A 190 -7.70 15.09 -17.87
CA ARG A 190 -9.17 15.16 -17.87
C ARG A 190 -9.62 15.34 -16.43
N TRP A 191 -9.66 16.59 -15.96
CA TRP A 191 -9.84 16.88 -14.54
C TRP A 191 -11.11 16.30 -13.93
N ASP A 192 -12.22 16.32 -14.66
CA ASP A 192 -13.50 15.73 -14.23
C ASP A 192 -13.37 14.25 -13.85
N SER A 193 -12.82 13.44 -14.76
CA SER A 193 -12.58 12.02 -14.52
C SER A 193 -11.54 11.79 -13.41
N GLU A 194 -10.53 12.66 -13.31
CA GLU A 194 -9.48 12.54 -12.31
C GLU A 194 -10.01 12.78 -10.91
N PHE A 195 -10.72 13.89 -10.70
CA PHE A 195 -11.30 14.25 -9.41
C PHE A 195 -12.39 13.26 -9.00
N THR A 196 -13.19 12.76 -9.96
CA THR A 196 -14.19 11.72 -9.69
C THR A 196 -13.52 10.45 -9.18
N GLN A 197 -12.47 9.97 -9.86
CA GLN A 197 -11.72 8.79 -9.42
C GLN A 197 -11.06 9.00 -8.04
N ILE A 198 -10.51 10.18 -7.78
CA ILE A 198 -9.94 10.51 -6.48
C ILE A 198 -11.04 10.49 -5.41
N ALA A 199 -12.17 11.18 -5.63
CA ALA A 199 -13.27 11.23 -4.68
C ALA A 199 -13.81 9.83 -4.36
N GLU A 200 -14.02 8.99 -5.38
CA GLU A 200 -14.45 7.59 -5.21
C GLU A 200 -13.45 6.79 -4.37
N THR A 201 -12.15 6.93 -4.66
CA THR A 201 -11.08 6.25 -3.93
C THR A 201 -11.08 6.67 -2.45
N TYR A 202 -11.13 7.97 -2.17
CA TYR A 202 -11.07 8.48 -0.80
C TYR A 202 -12.37 8.23 -0.03
N ASN A 203 -13.54 8.38 -0.67
CA ASN A 203 -14.82 8.04 -0.04
C ASN A 203 -14.88 6.56 0.32
N THR A 204 -14.38 5.67 -0.55
CA THR A 204 -14.37 4.23 -0.29
C THR A 204 -13.39 3.85 0.82
N MET A 205 -12.19 4.45 0.84
CA MET A 205 -11.16 4.11 1.82
C MET A 205 -11.34 4.78 3.18
N TYR A 206 -11.82 6.02 3.22
CA TYR A 206 -11.76 6.89 4.40
C TYR A 206 -13.13 7.47 4.78
N GLY A 207 -14.15 7.36 3.92
CA GLY A 207 -15.48 7.92 4.13
C GLY A 207 -15.51 9.44 3.90
N LYS A 208 -14.90 10.21 4.82
CA LYS A 208 -14.85 11.67 4.76
C LYS A 208 -13.43 12.16 5.04
N GLU A 209 -12.82 12.82 4.06
CA GLU A 209 -11.44 13.27 4.16
C GLU A 209 -11.22 14.61 3.43
N GLU A 210 -10.26 15.41 3.90
CA GLU A 210 -9.84 16.64 3.23
C GLU A 210 -8.61 16.37 2.35
N VAL A 211 -8.77 16.52 1.04
CA VAL A 211 -7.70 16.33 0.05
C VAL A 211 -7.21 17.69 -0.43
N GLY A 212 -5.94 17.99 -0.15
CA GLY A 212 -5.29 19.19 -0.64
C GLY A 212 -4.79 18.98 -2.07
N VAL A 213 -5.21 19.83 -2.98
CA VAL A 213 -4.76 19.84 -4.37
C VAL A 213 -3.68 20.90 -4.53
N VAL A 214 -2.51 20.50 -5.01
CA VAL A 214 -1.41 21.41 -5.35
C VAL A 214 -1.10 21.24 -6.83
N PHE A 215 -0.65 22.29 -7.51
CA PHE A 215 -0.31 22.16 -8.92
C PHE A 215 0.92 22.96 -9.31
N CYS A 216 1.61 22.50 -10.35
CA CYS A 216 2.66 23.23 -11.03
C CYS A 216 2.39 23.18 -12.55
N GLY A 217 2.20 24.36 -13.14
CA GLY A 217 1.87 24.50 -14.56
C GLY A 217 1.33 25.88 -14.92
N ALA A 218 0.81 26.01 -16.15
CA ALA A 218 0.29 27.26 -16.67
C ALA A 218 -0.87 27.82 -15.81
N PRO A 219 -1.02 29.15 -15.67
CA PRO A 219 -2.08 29.76 -14.86
C PRO A 219 -3.51 29.32 -15.20
N LEU A 220 -3.77 28.96 -16.47
CA LEU A 220 -5.07 28.43 -16.91
C LEU A 220 -5.45 27.12 -16.21
N ILE A 221 -4.45 26.31 -15.82
CA ILE A 221 -4.68 25.08 -15.06
C ILE A 221 -5.22 25.39 -13.67
N ALA A 222 -4.76 26.48 -13.04
CA ALA A 222 -5.22 26.91 -11.72
C ALA A 222 -6.74 27.13 -11.68
N ALA A 223 -7.27 27.80 -12.71
CA ALA A 223 -8.70 28.08 -12.81
C ALA A 223 -9.52 26.79 -12.96
N ALA A 224 -9.09 25.89 -13.86
CA ALA A 224 -9.76 24.61 -14.08
C ALA A 224 -9.72 23.73 -12.81
N LEU A 225 -8.60 23.68 -12.09
CA LEU A 225 -8.50 22.93 -10.85
C LEU A 225 -9.35 23.53 -9.73
N LYS A 226 -9.46 24.86 -9.67
CA LYS A 226 -10.32 25.53 -8.70
C LYS A 226 -11.79 25.17 -8.91
N GLU A 227 -12.26 25.25 -10.16
CA GLU A 227 -13.62 24.86 -10.54
C GLU A 227 -13.90 23.40 -10.16
N GLN A 228 -12.95 22.49 -10.43
CA GLN A 228 -13.10 21.07 -10.10
C GLN A 228 -13.07 20.80 -8.59
N CYS A 229 -12.29 21.55 -7.82
CA CYS A 229 -12.34 21.46 -6.36
C CYS A 229 -13.73 21.88 -5.83
N GLU A 230 -14.32 22.94 -6.39
CA GLU A 230 -15.65 23.42 -5.97
C GLU A 230 -16.76 22.45 -6.39
N GLU A 231 -16.70 21.92 -7.62
CA GLU A 231 -17.73 21.02 -8.18
C GLU A 231 -17.71 19.62 -7.56
N LYS A 232 -16.52 19.05 -7.31
CA LYS A 232 -16.36 17.65 -6.87
C LYS A 232 -16.25 17.49 -5.36
N SER A 233 -16.29 18.57 -4.60
CA SER A 233 -16.29 18.52 -3.14
C SER A 233 -17.67 18.16 -2.59
N ASP A 234 -17.71 17.24 -1.63
CA ASP A 234 -18.91 16.88 -0.88
C ASP A 234 -18.67 17.04 0.63
N VAL A 235 -19.60 17.72 1.31
CA VAL A 235 -19.58 17.89 2.78
C VAL A 235 -19.72 16.57 3.54
N ASN A 236 -20.32 15.55 2.91
CA ASN A 236 -20.49 14.21 3.46
C ASN A 236 -19.46 13.21 2.93
N GLY A 237 -18.55 13.66 2.05
CA GLY A 237 -17.51 12.83 1.44
C GLY A 237 -16.17 13.55 1.38
N THR A 238 -15.52 13.46 0.23
CA THR A 238 -14.21 14.08 0.00
C THR A 238 -14.35 15.58 -0.21
N LEU A 239 -13.59 16.37 0.56
CA LEU A 239 -13.48 17.82 0.41
C LEU A 239 -12.16 18.16 -0.27
N PHE A 240 -12.21 18.76 -1.46
CA PHE A 240 -11.03 19.21 -2.18
C PHE A 240 -10.71 20.67 -1.85
N ARG A 241 -9.43 20.94 -1.59
CA ARG A 241 -8.94 22.32 -1.40
C ARG A 241 -7.75 22.61 -2.27
N LEU A 242 -7.89 23.60 -3.16
CA LEU A 242 -6.78 24.07 -3.97
C LEU A 242 -5.83 24.93 -3.14
N HIS A 243 -4.57 24.51 -3.07
CA HIS A 243 -3.48 25.24 -2.45
C HIS A 243 -2.59 25.83 -3.54
N LYS A 244 -2.50 27.16 -3.56
CA LYS A 244 -1.59 27.88 -4.45
C LYS A 244 -0.22 27.94 -3.80
N GLU A 245 0.71 27.16 -4.32
CA GLU A 245 2.13 27.22 -3.95
C GLU A 245 2.88 27.98 -5.05
N ASN A 246 3.77 28.90 -4.64
CA ASN A 246 4.72 29.53 -5.55
C ASN A 246 6.00 28.69 -5.49
N PHE A 247 6.15 27.75 -6.42
CA PHE A 247 7.36 26.95 -6.59
C PHE A 247 8.46 27.74 -7.31
#